data_AF-A0A970M7S1-F1
#
_entry.id   AF-A0A970M7S1-F1
#
_cell.length_a   1.000
_cell.length_b   1.000
_cell.length_c   1.000
_cell.angle_alpha   90.00
_cell.angle_beta   90.00
_cell.angle_gamma   90.00
#
_symmetry.space_group_name_H-M   'P 1'
#
loop_
_entity.id
_entity.type
_entity.pdbx_description
1 polymer ?
#
loop_
_entity_poly.entity_id
_entity_poly.type
_entity_poly.pdbx_seq_one_letter_code
_entity_poly.pdbx_strand_id
1 'polypeptide(L)'
;MEELQYDENGQVILPQPDDIPGKDRDHAAGAYIMMFASQYFPLPFANLIAALIYHLVSRKKSRFIAFHTWQSLISQIPTTLISWGYVAAIIGTLVAYPAQEWGDRILGPLFLGALAFLIVWNILYIVFSIIAFRRAGRGRLYYLPLFGKLAYNKYFGTRALPASRTVYQSPVNRPPGAASPSANTSKEY
;
A
#
# COMPACT_ATOMS: atom_id res chain seq x y z
N MET A 1 -9.80 -15.59 -1.41
CA MET A 1 -9.42 -14.43 -2.24
C MET A 1 -9.73 -14.83 -3.66
N GLU A 2 -10.49 -14.03 -4.41
CA GLU A 2 -10.93 -14.34 -5.78
C GLU A 2 -9.75 -14.73 -6.68
N GLU A 3 -9.97 -15.57 -7.68
CA GLU A 3 -8.94 -15.84 -8.68
C GLU A 3 -8.73 -14.62 -9.59
N LEU A 4 -7.49 -14.42 -10.03
CA LEU A 4 -7.21 -13.40 -11.03
C LEU A 4 -7.74 -13.89 -12.38
N GLN A 5 -8.47 -13.01 -13.05
CA GLN A 5 -8.88 -13.23 -14.44
C GLN A 5 -7.80 -12.65 -15.37
N TYR A 6 -7.66 -13.25 -16.54
CA TYR A 6 -6.66 -12.87 -17.53
C TYR A 6 -7.32 -12.70 -18.89
N ASP A 7 -6.84 -11.73 -19.65
CA ASP A 7 -7.24 -11.57 -21.04
C ASP A 7 -6.51 -12.59 -21.96
N GLU A 8 -6.84 -12.55 -23.24
CA GLU A 8 -6.23 -13.38 -24.29
C GLU A 8 -4.71 -13.18 -24.43
N ASN A 9 -4.18 -12.04 -23.97
CA ASN A 9 -2.76 -11.70 -23.99
C ASN A 9 -2.05 -12.10 -22.69
N GLY A 10 -2.74 -12.76 -21.75
CA GLY A 10 -2.21 -13.15 -20.45
C GLY A 10 -2.02 -11.98 -19.48
N GLN A 11 -2.63 -10.83 -19.73
CA GLN A 11 -2.63 -9.69 -18.81
C GLN A 11 -3.75 -9.84 -17.77
N VAL A 12 -3.51 -9.36 -16.55
CA VAL A 12 -4.51 -9.41 -15.48
C VAL A 12 -5.66 -8.45 -15.79
N ILE A 13 -6.88 -8.97 -15.82
CA ILE A 13 -8.09 -8.15 -15.91
C ILE A 13 -8.33 -7.52 -14.54
N LEU A 14 -8.29 -6.19 -14.50
CA LEU A 14 -8.57 -5.42 -13.30
C LEU A 14 -10.08 -5.26 -13.12
N PRO A 15 -10.57 -5.30 -11.87
CA PRO A 15 -11.99 -5.16 -11.61
C PRO A 15 -12.46 -3.76 -12.01
N GLN A 16 -13.58 -3.67 -12.73
CA GLN A 16 -14.13 -2.39 -13.13
C GLN A 16 -14.96 -1.77 -12.00
N PRO A 17 -15.09 -0.43 -11.96
CA PRO A 17 -15.84 0.26 -10.90
C PRO A 17 -17.26 -0.26 -10.66
N ASP A 18 -17.94 -0.64 -11.74
CA ASP A 18 -19.33 -1.10 -11.71
C ASP A 18 -19.45 -2.56 -11.20
N ASP A 19 -18.37 -3.33 -11.30
CA ASP A 19 -18.28 -4.70 -10.81
C ASP A 19 -18.04 -4.77 -9.29
N ILE A 20 -17.60 -3.67 -8.67
CA ILE A 20 -17.30 -3.64 -7.23
C ILE A 20 -18.60 -3.45 -6.42
N PRO A 21 -18.95 -4.38 -5.52
CA PRO A 21 -20.10 -4.21 -4.62
C PRO A 21 -19.97 -2.93 -3.77
N GLY A 22 -21.08 -2.22 -3.53
CA GLY A 22 -21.06 -0.98 -2.75
C GLY A 22 -20.37 -1.12 -1.39
N LYS A 23 -20.66 -2.21 -0.67
CA LYS A 23 -20.04 -2.55 0.61
C LYS A 23 -18.51 -2.67 0.52
N ASP A 24 -17.99 -3.17 -0.59
CA ASP A 24 -16.56 -3.32 -0.81
C ASP A 24 -15.89 -1.98 -1.07
N ARG A 25 -16.59 -1.06 -1.76
CA ARG A 25 -16.16 0.33 -1.92
C ARG A 25 -16.07 1.03 -0.58
N ASP A 26 -17.08 0.86 0.27
CA ASP A 26 -17.12 1.48 1.60
C ASP A 26 -16.00 0.95 2.51
N HIS A 27 -15.72 -0.36 2.46
CA HIS A 27 -14.59 -0.94 3.17
C HIS A 27 -13.23 -0.45 2.63
N ALA A 28 -13.05 -0.42 1.31
CA ALA A 28 -11.82 0.06 0.71
C ALA A 28 -11.58 1.55 0.99
N ALA A 29 -12.63 2.37 0.92
CA ALA A 29 -12.58 3.78 1.27
C ALA A 29 -12.27 3.96 2.76
N GLY A 30 -12.97 3.21 3.63
CA GLY A 30 -12.77 3.23 5.08
C GLY A 30 -11.31 3.00 5.50
N ALA A 31 -10.54 2.23 4.72
CA ALA A 31 -9.10 2.05 4.93
C ALA A 31 -8.30 3.37 5.00
N TYR A 32 -8.76 4.44 4.35
CA TYR A 32 -8.12 5.77 4.31
C TYR A 32 -8.69 6.77 5.33
N ILE A 33 -9.82 6.46 5.97
CA ILE A 33 -10.40 7.33 7.01
C ILE A 33 -10.07 6.82 8.40
N MET A 34 -10.02 5.50 8.60
CA MET A 34 -9.74 4.90 9.92
C MET A 34 -8.42 5.38 10.53
N MET A 35 -7.45 5.78 9.70
CA MET A 35 -6.19 6.40 10.10
C MET A 35 -6.32 7.74 10.82
N PHE A 36 -7.40 8.51 10.61
CA PHE A 36 -7.64 9.77 11.31
C PHE A 36 -8.28 9.58 12.69
N ALA A 37 -9.05 8.51 12.88
CA ALA A 37 -9.71 8.22 14.16
C ALA A 37 -8.70 7.94 15.28
N SER A 38 -7.52 7.43 14.93
CA SER A 38 -6.44 7.09 15.87
C SER A 38 -5.56 8.28 16.29
N GLN A 39 -5.63 9.41 15.59
CA GLN A 39 -4.67 10.53 15.71
C GLN A 39 -4.69 11.22 17.09
N TYR A 40 -5.70 10.95 17.93
CA TYR A 40 -5.91 11.62 19.22
C TYR A 40 -5.33 10.88 20.44
N PHE A 41 -4.65 9.74 20.24
CA PHE A 41 -3.98 9.02 21.32
C PHE A 41 -2.47 9.28 21.28
N PRO A 42 -1.76 9.51 22.40
CA PRO A 42 -0.34 9.89 22.44
C PRO A 42 0.64 8.78 21.96
N LEU A 43 0.14 7.76 21.26
CA LEU A 43 0.92 6.65 20.75
C LEU A 43 1.03 6.77 19.23
N PRO A 44 2.16 7.25 18.68
CA PRO A 44 2.36 7.38 17.23
C PRO A 44 2.20 6.05 16.46
N PHE A 45 2.25 4.90 17.16
CA PHE A 45 2.01 3.58 16.59
C PHE A 45 0.53 3.16 16.53
N ALA A 46 -0.39 3.84 17.23
CA ALA A 46 -1.79 3.44 17.27
C ALA A 46 -2.40 3.38 15.85
N ASN A 47 -2.12 4.38 15.02
CA ASN A 47 -2.59 4.42 13.63
C ASN A 47 -2.02 3.27 12.81
N LEU A 48 -0.73 2.95 12.97
CA LEU A 48 -0.07 1.86 12.25
C LEU A 48 -0.64 0.49 12.64
N ILE A 49 -0.85 0.28 13.94
CA ILE A 49 -1.48 -0.94 14.47
C ILE A 49 -2.92 -1.05 13.97
N ALA A 50 -3.69 0.04 14.01
CA ALA A 50 -5.06 0.06 13.49
C ALA A 50 -5.10 -0.28 12.00
N ALA A 51 -4.23 0.32 11.18
CA ALA A 51 -4.13 -0.01 9.76
C ALA A 51 -3.71 -1.47 9.53
N LEU A 52 -2.83 -2.01 10.37
CA LEU A 52 -2.39 -3.40 10.30
C LEU A 52 -3.55 -4.34 10.61
N ILE A 53 -4.24 -4.14 11.74
CA ILE A 53 -5.40 -4.95 12.13
C ILE A 53 -6.48 -4.86 11.05
N TYR A 54 -6.80 -3.66 10.59
CA TYR A 54 -7.80 -3.44 9.54
C TYR A 54 -7.45 -4.19 8.25
N HIS A 55 -6.18 -4.16 7.85
CA HIS A 55 -5.68 -4.93 6.73
C HIS A 55 -5.82 -6.44 6.96
N LEU A 56 -5.38 -6.96 8.10
CA LEU A 56 -5.41 -8.40 8.40
C LEU A 56 -6.84 -8.96 8.40
N VAL A 57 -7.80 -8.20 8.94
CA VAL A 57 -9.22 -8.60 8.98
C VAL A 57 -9.89 -8.46 7.61
N SER A 58 -9.54 -7.43 6.84
CA SER A 58 -10.29 -7.09 5.61
C SER A 58 -9.69 -7.71 4.34
N ARG A 59 -8.39 -8.07 4.33
CA ARG A 59 -7.68 -8.56 3.13
C ARG A 59 -8.23 -9.85 2.52
N LYS A 60 -9.06 -10.59 3.24
CA LYS A 60 -9.62 -11.86 2.76
C LYS A 60 -10.95 -11.67 2.01
N LYS A 61 -11.59 -10.50 2.15
CA LYS A 61 -12.92 -10.20 1.59
C LYS A 61 -12.90 -10.10 0.06
N SER A 62 -12.08 -9.21 -0.49
CA SER A 62 -11.84 -9.08 -1.94
C SER A 62 -10.44 -8.55 -2.23
N ARG A 63 -9.94 -8.76 -3.45
CA ARG A 63 -8.62 -8.23 -3.86
C ARG A 63 -8.60 -6.71 -3.89
N PHE A 64 -9.73 -6.09 -4.27
CA PHE A 64 -9.91 -4.65 -4.25
C PHE A 64 -9.73 -4.06 -2.84
N ILE A 65 -10.40 -4.63 -1.84
CA ILE A 65 -10.20 -4.25 -0.43
C ILE A 65 -8.75 -4.51 0.01
N ALA A 66 -8.20 -5.67 -0.34
CA ALA A 66 -6.84 -6.04 0.05
C ALA A 66 -5.78 -5.07 -0.50
N PHE A 67 -5.94 -4.61 -1.74
CA PHE A 67 -5.11 -3.58 -2.37
C PHE A 67 -5.17 -2.26 -1.59
N HIS A 68 -6.36 -1.73 -1.35
CA HIS A 68 -6.52 -0.42 -0.71
C HIS A 68 -6.07 -0.42 0.76
N THR A 69 -6.39 -1.49 1.50
CA THR A 69 -5.96 -1.65 2.89
C THR A 69 -4.46 -1.87 3.03
N TRP A 70 -3.83 -2.58 2.09
CA TRP A 70 -2.38 -2.72 2.09
C TRP A 70 -1.68 -1.42 1.74
N GLN A 71 -2.16 -0.72 0.71
CA GLN A 71 -1.65 0.60 0.31
C GLN A 71 -1.74 1.59 1.48
N SER A 72 -2.88 1.63 2.17
CA SER A 72 -3.08 2.43 3.38
C SER A 72 -2.04 2.06 4.46
N LEU A 73 -1.93 0.78 4.82
CA LEU A 73 -0.97 0.27 5.80
C LEU A 73 0.47 0.68 5.50
N ILE A 74 0.97 0.41 4.29
CA ILE A 74 2.38 0.69 3.97
C ILE A 74 2.66 2.19 3.87
N SER A 75 1.67 3.00 3.47
CA SER A 75 1.81 4.45 3.46
C SER A 75 1.88 5.06 4.88
N GLN A 76 1.33 4.35 5.88
CA GLN A 76 1.40 4.77 7.28
C GLN A 76 2.80 4.58 7.88
N ILE A 77 3.62 3.68 7.33
CA ILE A 77 4.96 3.37 7.88
C ILE A 77 5.86 4.61 7.88
N PRO A 78 6.08 5.33 6.75
CA PRO A 78 6.93 6.52 6.76
C PRO A 78 6.39 7.64 7.65
N THR A 79 5.07 7.88 7.63
CA THR A 79 4.43 8.89 8.50
C THR A 79 4.65 8.57 9.97
N THR A 80 4.53 7.29 10.35
CA THR A 80 4.79 6.84 11.73
C THR A 80 6.25 7.02 12.11
N LEU A 81 7.19 6.65 11.23
CA LEU A 81 8.63 6.80 11.49
C LEU A 81 9.04 8.26 11.64
N ILE A 82 8.53 9.18 10.81
CA ILE A 82 8.83 10.62 10.91
C ILE A 82 8.27 11.19 12.22
N SER A 83 7.01 10.89 12.54
CA SER A 83 6.40 11.31 13.82
C SER A 83 7.17 10.78 15.03
N TRP A 84 7.58 9.50 15.00
CA TRP A 84 8.36 8.93 16.08
C TRP A 84 9.75 9.56 16.16
N GLY A 85 10.44 9.75 15.04
CA GLY A 85 11.74 10.42 15.00
C GLY A 85 11.72 11.79 15.67
N TYR A 86 10.65 12.56 15.47
CA TYR A 86 10.46 13.85 16.15
C TYR A 86 10.25 13.68 17.67
N VAL A 87 9.41 12.74 18.10
CA VAL A 87 9.21 12.41 19.53
C VAL A 87 10.51 11.92 20.17
N ALA A 88 11.29 11.09 19.47
CA ALA A 88 12.60 10.61 19.91
C ALA A 88 13.55 11.76 20.17
N ALA A 89 13.58 12.74 19.26
CA ALA A 89 14.44 13.91 19.39
C ALA A 89 14.05 14.74 20.62
N ILE A 90 12.75 14.92 20.87
CA ILE A 90 12.26 15.59 22.08
C ILE A 90 12.73 14.82 23.32
N ILE A 91 12.41 13.52 23.42
CA ILE A 91 12.80 12.68 24.57
C ILE A 91 14.32 12.70 24.78
N GLY A 92 15.08 12.55 23.70
CA GLY A 92 16.55 12.62 23.73
C GLY A 92 17.04 13.96 24.29
N THR A 93 16.39 15.06 23.93
CA THR A 93 16.72 16.39 24.48
C THR A 93 16.41 16.48 25.97
N LEU A 94 15.24 15.98 26.39
CA LEU A 94 14.82 16.00 27.80
C LEU A 94 15.73 15.14 28.69
N VAL A 95 16.27 14.04 28.15
CA VAL A 95 17.15 13.11 28.88
C VAL A 95 18.61 13.57 28.87
N ALA A 96 19.10 14.11 27.75
CA ALA A 96 20.52 14.40 27.57
C ALA A 96 20.94 15.79 28.10
N TYR A 97 20.00 16.71 28.30
CA TYR A 97 20.30 18.11 28.64
C TYR A 97 19.53 18.59 29.87
N PRO A 98 20.10 19.52 30.65
CA PRO A 98 19.42 20.10 31.81
C PRO A 98 18.22 20.96 31.39
N ALA A 99 17.23 21.07 32.28
CA ALA A 99 15.94 21.72 31.98
C ALA A 99 16.05 23.18 31.53
N GLN A 100 17.09 23.88 31.98
CA GLN A 100 17.37 25.27 31.61
C GLN A 100 17.70 25.42 30.12
N GLU A 101 18.23 24.37 29.47
CA GLU A 101 18.59 24.38 28.04
C GLU A 101 17.47 23.88 27.11
N TRP A 102 16.38 23.33 27.66
CA TRP A 102 15.33 22.71 26.84
C TRP A 102 14.69 23.69 25.87
N GLY A 103 14.43 24.92 26.33
CA GLY A 103 13.82 25.97 25.51
C GLY A 103 14.64 26.27 24.26
N ASP A 104 15.91 26.59 24.42
CA ASP A 104 16.81 26.94 23.32
C ASP A 104 16.99 25.78 22.33
N ARG A 105 17.01 24.53 22.82
CA ARG A 105 17.18 23.35 21.97
C ARG A 105 15.91 22.99 21.21
N ILE A 106 14.77 22.92 21.90
CA ILE A 106 13.47 22.54 21.30
C ILE A 106 12.91 23.65 20.40
N LEU A 107 13.17 24.91 20.72
CA LEU A 107 12.80 26.05 19.86
C LEU A 107 13.89 26.41 18.85
N GLY A 108 14.99 25.67 18.84
CA GLY A 108 16.09 25.87 17.92
C GLY A 108 15.69 25.60 16.45
N PRO A 109 16.43 26.15 15.47
CA PRO A 109 16.10 26.01 14.05
C PRO A 109 15.97 24.56 13.57
N LEU A 110 16.77 23.64 14.13
CA LEU A 110 16.71 22.22 13.79
C LEU A 110 15.36 21.59 14.17
N PHE A 111 14.90 21.81 15.41
CA PHE A 111 13.63 21.27 15.89
C PHE A 111 12.44 21.91 15.19
N LEU A 112 12.47 23.23 15.00
CA LEU A 112 11.42 23.93 14.25
C LEU A 112 11.37 23.49 12.78
N GLY A 113 12.53 23.29 12.15
CA GLY A 113 12.62 22.74 10.79
C GLY A 113 12.06 21.31 10.71
N ALA A 114 12.40 20.45 11.67
CA ALA A 114 11.84 19.10 11.76
C ALA A 114 10.33 19.09 12.01
N LEU A 115 9.82 20.00 12.86
CA LEU A 115 8.39 20.18 13.10
C LEU A 115 7.66 20.66 11.84
N ALA A 116 8.21 21.65 11.13
CA ALA A 116 7.66 22.13 9.88
C ALA A 116 7.60 21.01 8.82
N PHE A 117 8.68 20.22 8.69
CA PHE A 117 8.70 19.05 7.81
C PHE A 117 7.65 18.01 8.20
N LEU A 118 7.54 17.70 9.49
CA LEU A 118 6.52 16.79 10.03
C LEU A 118 5.10 17.26 9.67
N ILE A 119 4.80 18.55 9.83
CA ILE A 119 3.50 19.14 9.49
C ILE A 119 3.23 19.02 7.99
N VAL A 120 4.18 19.44 7.14
CA VAL A 120 4.04 19.34 5.67
C VAL A 120 3.83 17.89 5.24
N TRP A 121 4.59 16.95 5.80
CA TRP A 121 4.46 15.53 5.52
C TRP A 121 3.06 15.00 5.87
N ASN A 122 2.52 15.37 7.05
CA ASN A 122 1.17 14.98 7.46
C ASN A 122 0.10 15.60 6.56
N ILE A 123 0.26 16.85 6.12
CA ILE A 123 -0.66 17.49 5.16
C ILE A 123 -0.65 16.74 3.82
N LEU A 124 0.54 16.45 3.27
CA LEU A 124 0.65 15.67 2.03
C LEU A 124 -0.04 14.30 2.18
N TYR A 125 0.21 13.62 3.30
CA TYR A 125 -0.44 12.35 3.61
C TYR A 125 -1.98 12.48 3.63
N ILE A 126 -2.52 13.48 4.33
CA ILE A 126 -3.96 13.76 4.40
C ILE A 126 -4.54 13.97 2.99
N VAL A 127 -3.92 14.82 2.18
CA VAL A 127 -4.39 15.15 0.82
C VAL A 127 -4.47 13.87 -0.03
N PHE A 128 -3.40 13.09 -0.05
CA PHE A 128 -3.35 11.85 -0.82
C PHE A 128 -4.36 10.80 -0.31
N SER A 129 -4.54 10.67 1.01
CA SER A 129 -5.52 9.79 1.61
C SER A 129 -6.97 10.19 1.29
N ILE A 130 -7.29 11.49 1.24
CA ILE A 130 -8.62 11.97 0.82
C ILE A 130 -8.89 11.66 -0.65
N ILE A 131 -7.88 11.82 -1.53
CA ILE A 131 -8.01 11.46 -2.94
C ILE A 131 -8.24 9.95 -3.08
N ALA A 132 -7.46 9.15 -2.35
CA ALA A 132 -7.59 7.70 -2.33
C ALA A 132 -8.96 7.25 -1.83
N PHE A 133 -9.44 7.84 -0.73
CA PHE A 133 -10.78 7.64 -0.18
C PHE A 133 -11.87 7.85 -1.24
N ARG A 134 -11.86 9.02 -1.89
CA ARG A 134 -12.86 9.37 -2.91
C ARG A 134 -12.85 8.43 -4.11
N ARG A 135 -11.66 7.99 -4.54
CA ARG A 135 -11.52 7.06 -5.67
C ARG A 135 -11.95 5.64 -5.30
N ALA A 136 -11.55 5.15 -4.12
CA ALA A 136 -11.95 3.84 -3.61
C ALA A 136 -13.48 3.75 -3.40
N GLY A 137 -14.11 4.81 -2.88
CA GLY A 137 -15.57 4.89 -2.73
C GLY A 137 -16.33 4.83 -4.05
N ARG A 138 -15.66 5.13 -5.18
CA ARG A 138 -16.21 4.97 -6.54
C ARG A 138 -15.75 3.67 -7.21
N GLY A 139 -15.21 2.70 -6.47
CA GLY A 139 -14.74 1.43 -7.04
C GLY A 139 -13.46 1.54 -7.89
N ARG A 140 -12.74 2.66 -7.85
CA ARG A 140 -11.56 2.89 -8.69
C ARG A 140 -10.28 2.55 -7.94
N LEU A 141 -9.41 1.77 -8.59
CA LEU A 141 -8.04 1.59 -8.14
C LEU A 141 -7.28 2.92 -8.25
N TYR A 142 -6.80 3.41 -7.11
CA TYR A 142 -5.95 4.58 -7.05
C TYR A 142 -4.56 4.18 -6.55
N TYR A 143 -3.55 4.55 -7.31
CA TYR A 143 -2.16 4.26 -7.00
C TYR A 143 -1.56 5.45 -6.27
N LEU A 144 -1.42 5.33 -4.95
CA LEU A 144 -0.64 6.32 -4.19
C LEU A 144 0.79 6.35 -4.75
N PRO A 145 1.45 7.52 -4.80
CA PRO A 145 2.86 7.60 -5.16
C PRO A 145 3.68 6.58 -4.35
N LEU A 146 4.50 5.78 -5.06
CA LEU A 146 5.28 4.65 -4.54
C LEU A 146 4.44 3.45 -4.03
N PHE A 147 3.48 3.68 -3.13
CA PHE A 147 2.74 2.62 -2.44
C PHE A 147 1.75 1.87 -3.34
N GLY A 148 1.20 2.54 -4.36
CA GLY A 148 0.30 1.90 -5.31
C GLY A 148 0.95 0.82 -6.14
N LYS A 149 2.20 1.04 -6.57
CA LYS A 149 2.98 0.02 -7.29
C LYS A 149 3.26 -1.19 -6.41
N LEU A 150 3.58 -0.97 -5.13
CA LEU A 150 3.80 -2.04 -4.16
C LEU A 150 2.52 -2.85 -3.89
N ALA A 151 1.38 -2.17 -3.74
CA ALA A 151 0.09 -2.82 -3.57
C ALA A 151 -0.34 -3.58 -4.83
N TYR A 152 -0.13 -3.00 -6.01
CA TYR A 152 -0.40 -3.67 -7.28
C TYR A 152 0.40 -4.96 -7.40
N ASN A 153 1.72 -4.89 -7.24
CA ASN A 153 2.60 -6.05 -7.34
C ASN A 153 2.22 -7.19 -6.39
N LYS A 154 1.62 -6.86 -5.24
CA LYS A 154 1.21 -7.84 -4.23
C LYS A 154 -0.14 -8.50 -4.54
N TYR A 155 -1.12 -7.77 -5.09
CA TYR A 155 -2.49 -8.27 -5.26
C TYR A 155 -2.92 -8.53 -6.70
N PHE A 156 -2.30 -7.83 -7.65
CA PHE A 156 -2.60 -7.87 -9.09
C PHE A 156 -1.36 -8.13 -9.97
N GLY A 157 -0.15 -8.12 -9.41
CA GLY A 157 1.09 -8.37 -10.16
C GLY A 157 1.43 -9.85 -10.29
N THR A 158 2.56 -10.15 -10.95
CA THR A 158 3.05 -11.52 -11.17
C THR A 158 3.26 -12.32 -9.88
N ARG A 159 3.55 -11.66 -8.75
CA ARG A 159 3.65 -12.32 -7.44
C ARG A 159 2.31 -12.75 -6.85
N ALA A 160 1.20 -12.33 -7.45
CA ALA A 160 -0.15 -12.72 -7.07
C ALA A 160 -0.66 -13.94 -7.86
N LEU A 161 0.15 -14.50 -8.78
CA LEU A 161 -0.13 -15.74 -9.50
C LEU A 161 -0.14 -16.93 -8.53
N PRO A 162 -1.18 -17.79 -8.55
CA PRO A 162 -1.12 -19.06 -7.84
C PRO A 162 -0.01 -19.93 -8.43
N ALA A 163 0.69 -20.69 -7.57
CA ALA A 163 1.82 -21.55 -7.95
C ALA A 163 1.47 -22.61 -9.01
N SER A 164 0.17 -22.84 -9.27
CA SER A 164 -0.33 -23.70 -10.35
C SER A 164 -0.17 -23.12 -11.75
N ARG A 165 0.24 -21.84 -11.89
CA ARG A 165 0.67 -21.24 -13.15
C ARG A 165 2.17 -20.89 -13.11
N THR A 166 3.04 -21.90 -13.04
CA THR A 166 4.10 -21.91 -14.07
C THR A 166 3.36 -21.91 -15.39
N VAL A 167 3.67 -20.96 -16.28
CA VAL A 167 3.03 -20.80 -17.59
C VAL A 167 2.99 -22.16 -18.29
N TYR A 168 1.88 -22.87 -18.16
CA TYR A 168 1.63 -24.07 -18.94
C TYR A 168 1.33 -23.51 -20.32
N GLN A 169 2.33 -23.49 -21.20
CA GLN A 169 2.05 -23.46 -22.62
C GLN A 169 1.08 -24.63 -22.82
N SER A 170 -0.19 -24.33 -23.09
CA SER A 170 -1.19 -25.35 -23.41
C SER A 170 -0.53 -26.33 -24.37
N PRO A 171 -0.51 -27.65 -24.07
CA PRO A 171 -0.08 -28.61 -25.06
C PRO A 171 -1.11 -28.49 -26.18
N VAL A 172 -0.71 -27.81 -27.25
CA VAL A 172 -1.48 -27.73 -28.48
C VAL A 172 -1.71 -29.17 -28.91
N ASN A 173 -2.97 -29.59 -29.03
CA ASN A 173 -3.30 -30.91 -29.58
C ASN A 173 -2.69 -30.99 -30.98
N ARG A 174 -1.76 -31.93 -31.16
CA ARG A 174 -1.17 -32.24 -32.47
C ARG A 174 -1.78 -33.53 -32.98
N PRO A 175 -1.93 -33.68 -34.31
CA PRO A 175 -2.25 -34.97 -34.89
C PRO A 175 -1.15 -36.00 -34.53
N PRO A 176 -1.50 -37.30 -34.38
CA PRO A 176 -0.53 -38.33 -34.04
C PRO A 176 0.61 -38.36 -35.07
N GLY A 177 1.85 -38.14 -34.63
CA GLY A 177 3.06 -38.21 -35.48
C GLY A 177 3.83 -36.90 -35.71
N ALA A 178 3.37 -35.76 -35.18
CA ALA A 178 4.12 -34.51 -35.30
C ALA A 178 5.38 -34.50 -34.40
N ALA A 179 6.57 -34.49 -35.01
CA ALA A 179 7.84 -34.41 -34.31
C ALA A 179 7.93 -33.18 -33.39
N SER A 180 8.48 -33.36 -32.19
CA SER A 180 8.78 -32.27 -31.26
C SER A 180 9.78 -31.31 -31.90
N PRO A 181 9.60 -29.99 -31.81
CA PRO A 181 10.63 -29.07 -32.27
C PRO A 181 11.86 -29.31 -31.40
N SER A 182 12.99 -29.63 -32.02
CA SER A 182 14.27 -29.72 -31.33
C SER A 182 14.52 -28.40 -30.62
N ALA A 183 14.82 -28.49 -29.32
CA ALA A 183 15.25 -27.35 -28.55
C ALA A 183 16.48 -26.72 -29.21
N ASN A 184 16.38 -25.41 -29.46
CA ASN A 184 17.50 -24.50 -29.67
C ASN A 184 18.23 -24.58 -31.02
N THR A 185 18.14 -23.50 -31.80
CA THR A 185 19.34 -22.80 -32.29
C THR A 185 18.99 -21.33 -32.52
N SER A 186 19.64 -20.47 -31.75
CA SER A 186 19.94 -19.08 -32.09
C SER A 186 20.52 -18.97 -33.51
N LYS A 187 20.04 -17.99 -34.28
CA LYS A 187 20.75 -17.21 -35.32
C LYS A 187 19.80 -16.09 -35.78
N GLU A 188 20.10 -14.84 -35.40
CA GLU A 188 20.68 -13.83 -36.31
C GLU A 188 19.77 -13.55 -37.51
N TYR A 189 19.06 -12.41 -37.53
CA TYR A 189 19.46 -11.14 -38.16
C TYR A 189 18.64 -9.99 -37.59
#